data_AF-A0A1Z1W595-F1
#
_entry.id   AF-A0A1Z1W595-F1
#
_cell.length_a   1.000
_cell.length_b   1.000
_cell.length_c   1.000
_cell.angle_alpha   90.00
_cell.angle_beta   90.00
_cell.angle_gamma   90.00
#
_symmetry.space_group_name_H-M   'P 1'
#
loop_
_entity.id
_entity.type
_entity.pdbx_description
1 polymer ?
#
loop_
_entity_poly.entity_id
_entity_poly.type
_entity_poly.pdbx_seq_one_letter_code
_entity_poly.pdbx_strand_id
1 'polypeptide(L)'
;MSSEPWTIDSIAHAIPVAETRQAFLREVNLTPLPDLPDVLARWQHVVEKWQSEDAPRVQDALEYAKAHNGELPAEYRETPESRTGWDQWEQSMRQHQGHTAA
;
A
#
# COMPACT_ATOMS: atom_id res chain seq x y z
N MET A 1 18.47 7.66 5.21
CA MET A 1 17.68 6.57 5.80
C MET A 1 17.95 6.62 7.28
N SER A 2 16.95 6.93 8.11
CA SER A 2 17.15 7.01 9.56
C SER A 2 17.68 5.66 10.05
N SER A 3 18.86 5.67 10.66
CA SER A 3 19.57 4.51 11.19
C SER A 3 18.91 3.88 12.42
N GLU A 4 17.66 4.26 12.70
CA GLU A 4 16.90 3.81 13.84
C GLU A 4 16.24 2.47 13.53
N PRO A 5 16.31 1.49 14.45
CA PRO A 5 15.67 0.21 14.26
C PRO A 5 14.15 0.38 14.15
N TRP A 6 13.53 -0.37 13.23
CA TRP A 6 12.08 -0.40 13.12
C TRP A 6 11.44 -0.90 14.42
N THR A 7 10.47 -0.14 14.92
CA THR A 7 9.60 -0.51 16.04
C THR A 7 8.17 -0.65 15.52
N ILE A 8 7.31 -1.31 16.29
CA ILE A 8 5.87 -1.37 15.95
C ILE A 8 5.31 0.05 15.78
N ASP A 9 5.72 0.99 16.64
CA ASP A 9 5.28 2.38 16.56
C ASP A 9 5.77 3.08 15.29
N SER A 10 7.06 2.95 14.93
CA SER A 10 7.58 3.61 13.73
C SER A 10 7.00 3.03 12.45
N ILE A 11 6.73 1.72 12.39
CA ILE A 11 5.98 1.10 11.28
C ILE A 11 4.56 1.66 11.22
N ALA A 12 3.83 1.72 12.35
CA ALA A 12 2.48 2.28 12.39
C ALA A 12 2.43 3.73 11.91
N HIS A 13 3.39 4.55 12.36
CA HIS A 13 3.45 5.96 12.02
C HIS A 13 3.71 6.19 10.53
N ALA A 14 4.52 5.33 9.92
CA ALA A 14 4.85 5.39 8.51
C ALA A 14 3.71 4.95 7.58
N ILE A 15 2.68 4.29 8.10
CA ILE A 15 1.47 3.96 7.34
C ILE A 15 0.57 5.21 7.22
N PRO A 16 0.27 5.68 6.00
CA PRO A 16 -0.46 6.93 5.78
C PRO A 16 -1.97 6.83 6.05
N VAL A 17 -2.57 5.67 5.72
CA VAL A 17 -4.02 5.44 5.82
C VAL A 17 -4.36 4.92 7.22
N ALA A 18 -5.30 5.58 7.91
CA ALA A 18 -5.64 5.27 9.30
C ALA A 18 -6.18 3.84 9.46
N GLU A 19 -7.01 3.40 8.52
CA GLU A 19 -7.59 2.06 8.49
C GLU A 19 -6.50 0.99 8.32
N THR A 20 -5.52 1.23 7.45
CA THR A 20 -4.37 0.33 7.25
C THR A 20 -3.50 0.28 8.50
N ARG A 21 -3.30 1.41 9.19
CA ARG A 21 -2.58 1.44 10.46
C ARG A 21 -3.29 0.61 11.53
N GLN A 22 -4.61 0.72 11.62
CA GLN A 22 -5.41 -0.11 12.53
C GLN A 22 -5.35 -1.59 12.16
N ALA A 23 -5.36 -1.92 10.87
CA ALA A 23 -5.19 -3.29 10.40
C ALA A 23 -3.83 -3.88 10.83
N PHE A 24 -2.75 -3.12 10.66
CA PHE A 24 -1.42 -3.47 11.14
C PHE A 24 -1.40 -3.73 12.65
N LEU A 25 -1.88 -2.76 13.45
CA LEU A 25 -1.87 -2.90 14.91
C LEU A 25 -2.72 -4.09 15.37
N ARG A 26 -3.87 -4.33 14.72
CA ARG A 26 -4.70 -5.50 15.01
C ARG A 26 -3.96 -6.79 14.69
N GLU A 27 -3.30 -6.88 13.54
CA GLU A 27 -2.57 -8.07 13.14
C GLU A 27 -1.41 -8.36 14.10
N VAL A 28 -0.61 -7.35 14.45
CA VAL A 28 0.47 -7.46 15.44
C VAL A 28 -0.05 -7.96 16.79
N ASN A 29 -1.18 -7.44 17.28
CA ASN A 29 -1.72 -7.82 18.58
C ASN A 29 -2.37 -9.22 18.61
N LEU A 30 -2.79 -9.75 17.47
CA LEU A 30 -3.49 -11.04 17.37
C LEU A 30 -2.59 -12.17 16.85
N THR A 31 -1.40 -11.85 16.34
CA THR A 31 -0.46 -12.85 15.82
C THR A 31 0.21 -13.63 16.96
N PRO A 32 0.29 -14.97 16.88
CA PRO A 32 1.07 -15.76 17.83
C PRO A 32 2.53 -15.30 17.87
N LEU A 33 3.14 -15.31 19.07
CA LEU A 33 4.54 -14.85 19.25
C LEU A 33 5.56 -15.47 18.28
N PRO A 34 5.48 -16.77 17.91
CA PRO A 34 6.42 -17.36 16.95
C PRO A 34 6.32 -16.76 15.54
N ASP A 35 5.13 -16.29 15.14
CA ASP A 35 4.84 -15.81 13.79
C ASP A 35 4.97 -14.28 13.68
N LEU A 36 5.08 -13.59 14.83
CA LEU A 36 5.16 -12.14 14.90
C LEU A 36 6.33 -11.54 14.10
N PRO A 37 7.55 -12.12 14.09
CA PRO A 37 8.65 -11.59 13.27
C PRO A 37 8.32 -11.51 11.78
N ASP A 38 7.62 -12.51 11.24
CA ASP A 38 7.25 -12.54 9.82
C ASP A 38 6.20 -11.50 9.49
N VAL A 39 5.21 -11.30 10.38
CA VAL A 39 4.22 -10.22 10.24
C VAL A 39 4.90 -8.86 10.22
N LEU A 40 5.82 -8.61 11.17
CA LEU A 40 6.54 -7.34 11.23
C LEU A 40 7.42 -7.11 9.99
N ALA A 41 8.11 -8.14 9.51
CA ALA A 41 8.94 -8.05 8.32
C ALA A 41 8.12 -7.70 7.05
N ARG A 42 6.93 -8.29 6.89
CA ARG A 42 6.04 -7.94 5.77
C ARG A 42 5.57 -6.49 5.84
N TRP A 43 5.15 -6.03 7.01
CA TRP A 43 4.69 -4.65 7.18
C TRP A 43 5.82 -3.63 7.04
N GLN A 44 7.02 -3.97 7.52
CA GLN A 44 8.22 -3.18 7.25
C GLN A 44 8.44 -3.04 5.74
N HIS A 45 8.41 -4.14 4.98
CA HIS A 45 8.59 -4.10 3.53
C HIS A 45 7.52 -3.23 2.82
N VAL A 46 6.26 -3.32 3.25
CA VAL A 46 5.17 -2.47 2.73
C VAL A 46 5.47 -0.99 2.94
N VAL A 47 5.90 -0.63 4.15
CA VAL A 47 6.23 0.75 4.51
C VAL A 47 7.47 1.24 3.77
N GLU A 48 8.52 0.43 3.67
CA GLU A 48 9.73 0.77 2.95
C GLU A 48 9.43 1.06 1.49
N LYS A 49 8.68 0.18 0.83
CA LYS A 49 8.22 0.38 -0.55
C LYS A 49 7.41 1.66 -0.70
N TRP A 50 6.47 1.91 0.21
CA TRP A 50 5.68 3.14 0.20
C TRP A 50 6.57 4.38 0.28
N GLN A 51 7.53 4.40 1.21
CA GLN A 51 8.41 5.55 1.40
C GLN A 51 9.40 5.75 0.24
N SER A 52 9.92 4.67 -0.35
CA SER A 52 10.95 4.75 -1.39
C SER A 52 10.40 4.97 -2.79
N GLU A 53 9.23 4.40 -3.09
CA GLU A 53 8.69 4.35 -4.46
C GLU A 53 7.39 5.12 -4.59
N ASP A 54 6.38 4.74 -3.79
CA ASP A 54 5.01 5.17 -4.06
C ASP A 54 4.74 6.60 -3.58
N ALA A 55 5.20 6.99 -2.40
CA ALA A 55 5.00 8.33 -1.85
C ALA A 55 5.63 9.43 -2.73
N PRO A 56 6.89 9.31 -3.19
CA PRO A 56 7.46 10.27 -4.14
C PRO A 56 6.64 10.36 -5.43
N ARG A 57 6.25 9.22 -6.02
CA ARG A 57 5.47 9.19 -7.26
C ARG A 57 4.09 9.86 -7.11
N VAL A 58 3.41 9.63 -6.00
CA VAL A 58 2.12 10.26 -5.69
C VAL A 58 2.30 11.76 -5.48
N GLN A 59 3.37 12.17 -4.80
CA GLN A 59 3.69 13.59 -4.62
C GLN A 59 3.96 14.27 -5.96
N ASP A 60 4.78 13.68 -6.83
CA ASP A 60 5.10 14.22 -8.15
C ASP A 60 3.84 14.35 -9.02
N ALA A 61 2.97 13.34 -9.00
CA ALA A 61 1.69 13.39 -9.72
C ALA A 61 0.76 14.50 -9.19
N LEU A 62 0.72 14.68 -7.87
CA LEU A 62 -0.06 15.73 -7.22
C LEU A 62 0.48 17.13 -7.57
N GLU A 63 1.80 17.31 -7.56
CA GLU A 63 2.46 18.57 -7.92
C GLU A 63 2.23 18.90 -9.40
N TYR A 64 2.35 17.92 -10.28
CA TYR A 64 2.01 18.09 -11.70
C TYR A 64 0.55 18.51 -11.88
N ALA A 65 -0.39 17.84 -11.23
CA ALA A 65 -1.81 18.16 -11.33
C ALA A 65 -2.12 19.57 -10.84
N LYS A 66 -1.49 20.04 -9.76
CA LYS A 66 -1.62 21.43 -9.29
C LYS A 66 -1.14 22.44 -10.35
N ALA A 67 -0.08 22.12 -11.09
CA ALA A 67 0.46 22.97 -12.14
C ALA A 67 -0.34 22.91 -13.46
N HIS A 68 -1.06 21.81 -13.72
CA HIS A 68 -1.74 21.54 -15.00
C HIS A 68 -3.27 21.45 -14.83
N ASN A 69 -3.87 22.30 -13.99
CA ASN A 69 -5.32 22.43 -13.83
C ASN A 69 -6.05 21.10 -13.48
N GLY A 70 -5.39 20.22 -12.73
CA GLY A 70 -5.93 18.92 -12.31
C GLY A 70 -5.68 17.78 -13.29
N GLU A 71 -4.97 18.01 -14.39
CA GLU A 71 -4.56 16.93 -15.30
C GLU A 71 -3.40 16.12 -14.72
N LEU A 72 -3.42 14.80 -14.93
CA LEU A 72 -2.32 13.93 -14.56
C LEU A 72 -1.26 13.85 -15.67
N PRO A 73 0.00 13.54 -15.34
CA PRO A 73 1.03 13.30 -16.35
C PRO A 73 0.61 12.23 -17.37
N ALA A 74 1.11 12.35 -18.61
CA ALA A 74 0.69 11.48 -19.73
C ALA A 74 0.94 9.98 -19.49
N GLU A 75 1.91 9.63 -18.65
CA GLU A 75 2.21 8.26 -18.21
C GLU A 75 1.09 7.61 -17.39
N TYR A 76 0.18 8.39 -16.81
CA TYR A 76 -1.01 7.90 -16.09
C TYR A 76 -2.26 7.83 -16.98
N ARG A 77 -2.14 8.14 -18.28
CA ARG A 77 -3.26 7.95 -19.21
C ARG A 77 -3.55 6.46 -19.35
N GLU A 78 -4.81 6.09 -19.26
CA GLU A 78 -5.27 4.72 -19.46
C GLU A 78 -4.81 4.20 -20.83
N THR A 79 -4.19 3.03 -20.85
CA THR A 79 -3.84 2.28 -22.05
C THR A 79 -4.69 1.01 -22.14
N PRO A 80 -4.82 0.39 -23.33
CA PRO A 80 -5.50 -0.90 -23.47
C PRO A 80 -4.92 -1.98 -22.54
N GLU A 81 -3.60 -1.94 -22.30
CA GLU A 81 -2.91 -2.86 -21.41
C GLU A 81 -3.26 -2.59 -19.93
N SER A 82 -3.26 -1.32 -19.49
CA SER A 82 -3.65 -0.98 -18.12
C SER A 82 -5.11 -1.35 -17.84
N ARG A 83 -5.99 -1.13 -18.82
CA ARG A 83 -7.41 -1.53 -18.75
C ARG A 83 -7.56 -3.04 -18.60
N THR A 84 -6.84 -3.80 -19.43
CA THR A 84 -6.87 -5.28 -19.38
C THR A 84 -6.35 -5.80 -18.05
N GLY A 85 -5.25 -5.22 -17.52
CA GLY A 85 -4.73 -5.58 -16.21
C GLY A 85 -5.71 -5.29 -15.08
N TRP A 86 -6.41 -4.15 -15.15
CA TRP A 86 -7.47 -3.81 -14.20
C TRP A 86 -8.63 -4.81 -14.23
N ASP A 87 -9.11 -5.18 -15.42
CA ASP A 87 -10.21 -6.13 -15.57
C ASP A 87 -9.82 -7.53 -15.03
N GLN A 88 -8.57 -7.96 -15.20
CA GLN A 88 -8.05 -9.21 -14.63
C GLN A 88 -8.00 -9.17 -13.10
N TRP A 89 -7.54 -8.06 -12.53
CA TRP A 89 -7.53 -7.86 -11.09
C TRP A 89 -8.96 -7.83 -10.51
N GLU A 90 -9.90 -7.16 -11.18
CA GLU A 90 -11.29 -7.12 -10.72
C GLU A 90 -11.93 -8.52 -10.73
N GLN A 91 -11.64 -9.32 -11.76
CA GLN A 91 -12.09 -10.72 -11.83
C GLN A 91 -11.51 -11.57 -10.69
N SER A 92 -10.22 -11.43 -10.38
CA SER A 92 -9.60 -12.20 -9.29
C SER A 92 -10.20 -11.81 -7.93
N MET A 93 -10.41 -10.51 -7.68
CA MET A 93 -11.03 -10.03 -6.44
C MET A 93 -12.46 -10.54 -6.24
N ARG A 94 -13.27 -10.59 -7.31
CA ARG A 94 -14.63 -11.14 -7.27
C ARG A 94 -14.63 -12.64 -6.96
N GLN A 95 -13.66 -13.40 -7.50
CA GLN A 95 -13.51 -14.83 -7.19
C GLN A 95 -13.16 -15.07 -5.72
N HIS A 96 -12.28 -14.24 -5.14
CA HIS A 96 -11.91 -14.33 -3.72
C HIS A 96 -13.03 -13.92 -2.76
N GLN A 97 -13.87 -12.95 -3.13
CA GLN A 97 -15.06 -12.59 -2.33
C GLN A 97 -16.16 -13.67 -2.35
N GLY A 98 -16.28 -14.43 -3.45
CA GLY A 98 -17.24 -15.53 -3.54
C GLY A 98 -16.88 -16.76 -2.69
N HIS A 99 -15.60 -16.95 -2.34
CA HIS A 99 -15.14 -18.09 -1.52
C HIS A 99 -15.20 -17.84 0.00
N THR A 100 -15.43 -16.61 0.45
CA THR A 100 -15.54 -16.26 1.88
C THR A 100 -16.98 -16.26 2.41
N ALA A 101 -17.95 -16.68 1.57
CA ALA A 101 -19.38 -16.68 1.88
C ALA A 101 -20.02 -18.09 1.98
N ALA A 102 -19.25 -19.14 2.24
CA ALA A 102 -19.73 -20.52 2.39
C ALA A 102 -19.33 -21.12 3.75
#